data_AF-A0A965RWH7-F1
#
_entry.id   AF-A0A965RWH7-F1
#
_cell.length_a   1.000
_cell.length_b   1.000
_cell.length_c   1.000
_cell.angle_alpha   90.00
_cell.angle_beta   90.00
_cell.angle_gamma   90.00
#
_symmetry.space_group_name_H-M   'P 1'
#
loop_
_entity.id
_entity.type
_entity.pdbx_description
1 polymer ?
#
loop_
_entity_poly.entity_id
_entity_poly.type
_entity_poly.pdbx_seq_one_letter_code
_entity_poly.pdbx_strand_id
1 'polypeptide(L)'
;MERDRIINMNSNKKHQREINQLKDNDYFRELLQEIDEYAIQCAGMYYVPYKIQQQTLRENEAFFHDWITSNYTEFNFIETEDTPLILSEISLFLSTKKREEKLQIYRDFMTSNGVIEDLMCLSIDDRMELVMELT
;
A
#
# COMPACT_ATOMS: atom_id res chain seq x y z
N MET A 1 -33.96 22.29 -19.56
CA MET A 1 -33.07 23.47 -19.34
C MET A 1 -32.93 23.84 -17.85
N GLU A 2 -34.00 24.13 -17.09
CA GLU A 2 -33.88 24.42 -15.64
C GLU A 2 -33.51 23.18 -14.79
N ARG A 3 -34.16 22.04 -15.07
CA ARG A 3 -33.94 20.77 -14.34
C ARG A 3 -32.51 20.23 -14.52
N ASP A 4 -31.96 20.34 -15.72
CA ASP A 4 -30.61 19.87 -16.05
C ASP A 4 -29.54 20.68 -15.32
N ARG A 5 -29.77 21.99 -15.09
CA ARG A 5 -28.85 22.85 -14.32
C ARG A 5 -28.86 22.51 -12.83
N ILE A 6 -30.03 22.19 -12.27
CA ILE A 6 -30.17 21.81 -10.84
C ILE A 6 -29.50 20.45 -10.57
N ILE A 7 -29.67 19.47 -11.48
CA ILE A 7 -29.02 18.16 -11.38
C ILE A 7 -27.49 18.32 -11.43
N ASN A 8 -26.97 19.09 -12.37
CA ASN A 8 -25.52 19.35 -12.47
C ASN A 8 -24.97 20.10 -11.24
N MET A 9 -25.68 21.10 -10.70
CA MET A 9 -25.27 21.79 -9.48
C MET A 9 -25.25 20.88 -8.24
N ASN A 10 -26.21 19.97 -8.11
CA ASN A 10 -26.28 19.04 -6.98
C ASN A 10 -25.22 17.94 -7.07
N SER A 11 -24.94 17.44 -8.27
CA SER A 11 -23.83 16.50 -8.51
C SER A 11 -22.48 17.13 -8.15
N ASN A 12 -22.27 18.39 -8.54
CA ASN A 12 -21.03 19.12 -8.27
C ASN A 12 -20.84 19.39 -6.77
N LYS A 13 -21.93 19.70 -6.04
CA LYS A 13 -21.90 19.85 -4.58
C LYS A 13 -21.68 18.53 -3.83
N LYS A 14 -22.23 17.40 -4.33
CA LYS A 14 -21.99 16.07 -3.75
C LYS A 14 -20.52 15.68 -3.91
N HIS A 15 -20.00 15.82 -5.12
CA HIS A 15 -18.60 15.54 -5.42
C HIS A 15 -17.64 16.43 -4.62
N GLN A 16 -17.92 17.73 -4.51
CA GLN A 16 -17.10 18.64 -3.68
C GLN A 16 -17.14 18.28 -2.18
N ARG A 17 -18.25 17.71 -1.69
CA ARG A 17 -18.35 17.24 -0.30
C ARG A 17 -17.53 15.97 -0.08
N GLU A 18 -17.60 15.01 -1.00
CA GLU A 18 -16.81 13.76 -0.97
C GLU A 18 -15.30 14.08 -0.99
N ILE A 19 -14.86 14.99 -1.86
CA ILE A 19 -13.47 15.48 -1.92
C ILE A 19 -13.02 16.10 -0.59
N ASN A 20 -13.89 16.88 0.06
CA ASN A 20 -13.56 17.51 1.33
C ASN A 20 -13.47 16.50 2.48
N GLN A 21 -14.15 15.36 2.39
CA GLN A 21 -14.06 14.28 3.38
C GLN A 21 -12.78 13.46 3.23
N LEU A 22 -12.25 13.28 2.02
CA LEU A 22 -10.97 12.57 1.81
C LEU A 22 -9.74 13.29 2.38
N LYS A 23 -9.89 14.57 2.75
CA LYS A 23 -8.90 15.33 3.53
C LYS A 23 -8.80 14.84 4.98
N ASP A 24 -9.86 14.20 5.47
CA ASP A 24 -9.89 13.57 6.78
C ASP A 24 -9.26 12.18 6.67
N ASN A 25 -8.21 11.94 7.45
CA ASN A 25 -7.51 10.66 7.46
C ASN A 25 -8.39 9.55 8.02
N ASP A 26 -9.26 9.85 8.98
CA ASP A 26 -10.10 8.84 9.61
C ASP A 26 -11.14 8.35 8.60
N TYR A 27 -11.79 9.28 7.90
CA TYR A 27 -12.73 8.93 6.83
C TYR A 27 -12.07 8.17 5.68
N PHE A 28 -10.89 8.61 5.22
CA PHE A 28 -10.17 7.93 4.15
C PHE A 28 -9.77 6.50 4.55
N ARG A 29 -9.32 6.32 5.79
CA ARG A 29 -9.01 5.00 6.36
C ARG A 29 -10.25 4.11 6.45
N GLU A 30 -11.37 4.63 6.95
CA GLU A 30 -12.63 3.90 7.03
C GLU A 30 -13.07 3.38 5.66
N LEU A 31 -13.00 4.22 4.62
CA LEU A 31 -13.30 3.81 3.25
C LEU A 31 -12.42 2.65 2.78
N LEU A 32 -11.11 2.72 3.02
CA LEU A 32 -10.20 1.65 2.62
C LEU A 32 -10.43 0.35 3.38
N GLN A 33 -10.90 0.41 4.63
CA GLN A 33 -11.21 -0.77 5.44
C GLN A 33 -12.47 -1.53 4.98
N GLU A 34 -13.34 -0.89 4.20
CA GLU A 34 -14.52 -1.54 3.60
C GLU A 34 -14.19 -2.32 2.31
N ILE A 35 -12.99 -2.15 1.77
CA ILE A 35 -12.55 -2.73 0.50
C ILE A 35 -11.93 -4.11 0.73
N ASP A 36 -12.07 -5.00 -0.25
CA ASP A 36 -11.45 -6.33 -0.23
C ASP A 36 -9.93 -6.26 0.01
N GLU A 37 -9.42 -7.14 0.87
CA GLU A 37 -8.02 -7.14 1.29
C GLU A 37 -7.06 -7.29 0.12
N TYR A 38 -7.36 -8.18 -0.83
CA TYR A 38 -6.50 -8.40 -1.99
C TYR A 38 -6.46 -7.15 -2.90
N ALA A 39 -7.60 -6.47 -3.06
CA ALA A 39 -7.66 -5.22 -3.80
C ALA A 39 -6.82 -4.11 -3.15
N ILE A 40 -6.87 -3.98 -1.82
CA ILE A 40 -6.03 -3.03 -1.08
C ILE A 40 -4.54 -3.35 -1.25
N GLN A 41 -4.14 -4.62 -1.11
CA GLN A 41 -2.76 -5.02 -1.30
C GLN A 41 -2.26 -4.72 -2.73
N CYS A 42 -3.10 -5.00 -3.74
CA CYS A 42 -2.79 -4.66 -5.13
C CYS A 42 -2.63 -3.14 -5.32
N ALA A 43 -3.53 -2.33 -4.75
CA ALA A 43 -3.40 -0.89 -4.78
C ALA A 43 -2.10 -0.41 -4.13
N GLY A 44 -1.69 -1.05 -3.02
CA GLY A 44 -0.42 -0.80 -2.36
C GLY A 44 0.80 -0.87 -3.29
N MET A 45 0.81 -1.83 -4.22
CA MET A 45 1.90 -1.98 -5.19
C MET A 45 2.09 -0.74 -6.07
N TYR A 46 0.99 -0.09 -6.45
CA TYR A 46 0.96 0.95 -7.48
C TYR A 46 0.92 2.36 -6.90
N TYR A 47 0.18 2.55 -5.82
CA TYR A 47 -0.04 3.88 -5.23
C TYR A 47 0.94 4.20 -4.10
N VAL A 48 1.35 3.22 -3.28
CA VAL A 48 2.34 3.51 -2.22
C VAL A 48 3.67 3.87 -2.88
N PRO A 49 4.28 5.02 -2.54
CA PRO A 49 5.56 5.40 -3.09
C PRO A 49 6.62 4.33 -2.79
N TYR A 50 7.39 3.95 -3.81
CA TYR A 50 8.39 2.87 -3.69
C TYR A 50 9.37 3.07 -2.52
N LYS A 51 9.70 4.32 -2.16
CA LYS A 51 10.55 4.60 -0.99
C LYS A 51 9.88 4.20 0.34
N ILE A 52 8.57 4.38 0.47
CA ILE A 52 7.79 3.96 1.64
C ILE A 52 7.74 2.45 1.68
N GLN A 53 7.42 1.77 0.58
CA GLN A 53 7.45 0.31 0.50
C GLN A 53 8.80 -0.28 0.98
N GLN A 54 9.92 0.31 0.52
CA GLN A 54 11.25 -0.12 0.96
C GLN A 54 11.53 0.16 2.44
N GLN A 55 10.99 1.25 2.97
CA GLN A 55 11.12 1.59 4.38
C GLN A 55 10.33 0.60 5.25
N THR A 56 9.09 0.31 4.88
CA THR A 56 8.21 -0.63 5.60
C THR A 56 8.82 -2.03 5.68
N LEU A 57 9.39 -2.54 4.58
CA LEU A 57 10.08 -3.83 4.57
C LEU A 57 11.30 -3.86 5.51
N ARG A 58 12.00 -2.73 5.65
CA ARG A 58 13.15 -2.61 6.56
C ARG A 58 12.71 -2.50 8.02
N GLU A 59 11.68 -1.72 8.31
CA GLU A 59 11.17 -1.56 9.67
C GLU A 59 10.58 -2.86 10.25
N ASN A 60 10.21 -3.79 9.37
CA ASN A 60 9.70 -5.12 9.73
C ASN A 60 10.72 -6.23 9.44
N GLU A 61 12.03 -5.93 9.46
CA GLU A 61 13.11 -6.82 9.03
C GLU A 61 13.05 -8.25 9.61
N ALA A 62 12.76 -8.41 10.90
CA ALA A 62 12.70 -9.74 11.52
C ALA A 62 11.56 -10.59 10.93
N PHE A 63 10.34 -10.05 10.90
CA PHE A 63 9.19 -10.72 10.29
C PHE A 63 9.37 -10.91 8.78
N PHE A 64 10.00 -9.95 8.12
CA PHE A 64 10.28 -10.03 6.69
C PHE A 64 11.30 -11.12 6.38
N HIS A 65 12.32 -11.30 7.22
CA HIS A 65 13.30 -12.40 7.11
C HIS A 65 12.63 -13.77 7.24
N ASP A 66 11.80 -13.96 8.27
CA ASP A 66 11.02 -15.19 8.45
C ASP A 66 10.12 -15.49 7.25
N TRP A 67 9.52 -14.44 6.69
CA TRP A 67 8.66 -14.58 5.51
C TRP A 67 9.47 -14.95 4.25
N ILE A 68 10.58 -14.27 3.96
CA ILE A 68 11.38 -14.59 2.75
C ILE A 68 12.05 -15.95 2.86
N THR A 69 12.50 -16.38 4.04
CA THR A 69 13.09 -17.71 4.24
C THR A 69 12.08 -18.82 3.97
N SER A 70 10.81 -18.59 4.35
CA SER A 70 9.71 -19.53 4.12
C SER A 70 9.24 -19.57 2.66
N ASN A 71 9.29 -18.44 1.94
CA ASN A 71 8.75 -18.31 0.58
C ASN A 71 9.80 -18.44 -0.54
N TYR A 72 11.09 -18.29 -0.24
CA TYR A 72 12.19 -18.33 -1.21
C TYR A 72 13.29 -19.30 -0.75
N THR A 73 12.90 -20.55 -0.50
CA THR A 73 13.78 -21.62 0.00
C THR A 73 15.02 -21.86 -0.86
N GLU A 74 14.96 -21.54 -2.15
CA GLU A 74 16.08 -21.66 -3.09
C GLU A 74 17.25 -20.72 -2.81
N PHE A 75 17.02 -19.66 -2.02
CA PHE A 75 18.05 -18.68 -1.68
C PHE A 75 19.00 -19.16 -0.57
N ASN A 76 18.65 -20.25 0.13
CA ASN A 76 19.44 -20.87 1.21
C ASN A 76 19.86 -19.90 2.31
N PHE A 77 18.89 -19.17 2.87
CA PHE A 77 19.10 -18.29 4.03
C PHE A 77 19.66 -19.05 5.24
N ILE A 78 20.44 -18.36 6.06
CA ILE A 78 20.97 -18.91 7.31
C ILE A 78 19.93 -18.72 8.41
N GLU A 79 19.58 -19.80 9.12
CA GLU A 79 18.78 -19.72 10.34
C GLU A 79 19.62 -19.08 11.46
N THR A 80 19.25 -17.86 11.87
CA THR A 80 20.02 -17.05 12.81
C THR A 80 19.14 -16.00 13.49
N GLU A 81 19.54 -15.57 14.69
CA GLU A 81 18.96 -14.42 15.40
C GLU A 81 19.86 -13.18 15.33
N ASP A 82 20.99 -13.24 14.61
CA ASP A 82 21.95 -12.14 14.46
C ASP A 82 21.40 -11.05 13.52
N THR A 83 20.91 -9.95 14.10
CA THR A 83 20.28 -8.83 13.37
C THR A 83 21.16 -8.25 12.24
N PRO A 84 22.45 -7.91 12.46
CA PRO A 84 23.36 -7.55 11.36
C PRO A 84 23.38 -8.53 10.19
N LEU A 85 23.38 -9.85 10.47
CA LEU A 85 23.39 -10.87 9.42
C LEU A 85 22.05 -10.90 8.68
N ILE A 86 20.93 -10.88 9.42
CA ILE A 86 19.57 -10.81 8.85
C ILE A 86 19.44 -9.61 7.89
N LEU A 87 19.86 -8.43 8.32
CA LEU A 87 19.83 -7.21 7.51
C LEU A 87 20.68 -7.32 6.23
N SER A 88 21.84 -7.98 6.34
CA SER A 88 22.71 -8.26 5.20
C SER A 88 22.06 -9.24 4.22
N GLU A 89 21.41 -10.30 4.71
CA GLU A 89 20.71 -11.28 3.88
C GLU A 89 19.50 -10.68 3.17
N ILE A 90 18.67 -9.90 3.88
CA ILE A 90 17.54 -9.15 3.28
C ILE A 90 18.06 -8.24 2.17
N SER A 91 19.13 -7.49 2.43
CA SER A 91 19.72 -6.56 1.47
C SER A 91 20.25 -7.30 0.23
N LEU A 92 20.93 -8.43 0.43
CA LEU A 92 21.44 -9.26 -0.66
C LEU A 92 20.28 -9.84 -1.48
N PHE A 93 19.29 -10.44 -0.82
CA PHE A 93 18.10 -10.98 -1.46
C PHE A 93 17.41 -9.92 -2.33
N LEU A 94 17.06 -8.76 -1.75
CA LEU A 94 16.43 -7.68 -2.50
C LEU A 94 17.33 -7.16 -3.63
N SER A 95 18.66 -7.16 -3.50
CA SER A 95 19.54 -6.74 -4.59
C SER A 95 19.43 -7.63 -5.85
N THR A 96 19.08 -8.91 -5.69
CA THR A 96 18.88 -9.85 -6.81
C THR A 96 17.55 -9.68 -7.53
N LYS A 97 16.59 -8.99 -6.93
CA LYS A 97 15.23 -8.83 -7.46
C LYS A 97 15.10 -7.58 -8.32
N LYS A 98 14.39 -7.72 -9.43
CA LYS A 98 13.95 -6.61 -10.28
C LYS A 98 12.91 -5.76 -9.54
N ARG A 99 12.61 -4.58 -10.09
CA ARG A 99 11.67 -3.65 -9.48
C ARG A 99 10.28 -4.29 -9.34
N GLU A 100 9.79 -4.93 -10.38
CA GLU A 100 8.46 -5.54 -10.43
C GLU A 100 8.32 -6.66 -9.39
N GLU A 101 9.36 -7.47 -9.22
CA GLU A 101 9.41 -8.53 -8.21
C GLU A 101 9.37 -7.93 -6.79
N LYS A 102 10.04 -6.80 -6.56
CA LYS A 102 9.99 -6.11 -5.26
C LYS A 102 8.61 -5.56 -4.93
N LEU A 103 7.89 -5.06 -5.94
CA LEU A 103 6.50 -4.62 -5.74
C LEU A 103 5.61 -5.81 -5.35
N GLN A 104 5.80 -6.96 -6.00
CA GLN A 104 5.05 -8.19 -5.68
C GLN A 104 5.39 -8.69 -4.29
N ILE A 105 6.68 -8.71 -3.92
CA ILE A 105 7.13 -9.06 -2.57
C ILE A 105 6.47 -8.16 -1.53
N TYR A 106 6.41 -6.84 -1.76
CA TYR A 106 5.72 -5.93 -0.84
C TYR A 106 4.24 -6.30 -0.69
N ARG A 107 3.51 -6.51 -1.80
CA ARG A 107 2.10 -6.94 -1.77
C ARG A 107 1.90 -8.23 -0.98
N ASP A 108 2.72 -9.24 -1.28
CA ASP A 108 2.55 -10.59 -0.74
C ASP A 108 2.96 -10.68 0.74
N PHE A 109 3.86 -9.79 1.18
CA PHE A 109 4.27 -9.68 2.58
C PHE A 109 3.25 -8.88 3.42
N MET A 110 2.70 -7.79 2.86
CA MET A 110 1.90 -6.84 3.63
C MET A 110 0.46 -7.28 3.82
N THR A 111 -0.10 -7.06 5.00
CA THR A 111 -1.56 -7.15 5.22
C THR A 111 -2.27 -5.91 4.66
N SER A 112 -3.58 -6.00 4.39
CA SER A 112 -4.37 -4.82 3.98
C SER A 112 -4.22 -3.65 4.96
N ASN A 113 -4.25 -3.90 6.27
CA ASN A 113 -4.06 -2.87 7.29
C ASN A 113 -2.69 -2.19 7.19
N GLY A 114 -1.62 -2.96 6.99
CA GLY A 114 -0.28 -2.38 6.81
C GLY A 114 -0.19 -1.53 5.54
N VAL A 115 -0.82 -1.96 4.45
CA VAL A 115 -0.89 -1.16 3.22
C VAL A 115 -1.71 0.11 3.42
N ILE A 116 -2.82 0.05 4.17
CA ILE A 116 -3.64 1.24 4.49
C ILE A 116 -2.82 2.29 5.22
N GLU A 117 -1.99 1.90 6.20
CA GLU A 117 -1.09 2.84 6.88
C GLU A 117 -0.15 3.55 5.90
N ASP A 118 0.46 2.78 4.99
CA ASP A 118 1.36 3.34 3.97
C ASP A 118 0.62 4.26 2.98
N LEU A 119 -0.63 3.93 2.62
CA LEU A 119 -1.48 4.77 1.76
C LEU A 119 -1.90 6.10 2.43
N MET A 120 -1.77 6.24 3.75
CA MET A 120 -2.05 7.51 4.42
C MET A 120 -1.07 8.62 4.00
N CYS A 121 0.08 8.29 3.41
CA CYS A 121 1.03 9.27 2.91
C CYS A 121 0.58 9.98 1.61
N LEU A 122 -0.48 9.47 0.95
CA LEU A 122 -0.94 9.97 -0.33
C LEU A 122 -1.45 11.42 -0.25
N SER A 123 -1.21 12.16 -1.33
CA SER A 123 -1.81 13.49 -1.53
C SER A 123 -3.33 13.37 -1.75
N ILE A 124 -4.07 14.47 -1.58
CA ILE A 124 -5.52 14.46 -1.79
C ILE A 124 -5.90 14.01 -3.20
N ASP A 125 -5.12 14.42 -4.21
CA ASP A 125 -5.37 14.05 -5.60
C ASP A 125 -5.18 12.54 -5.81
N ASP A 126 -4.11 11.97 -5.25
CA ASP A 126 -3.83 10.52 -5.34
C ASP A 126 -4.87 9.71 -4.56
N ARG A 127 -5.33 10.21 -3.40
CA ARG A 127 -6.40 9.57 -2.62
C ARG A 127 -7.70 9.53 -3.41
N MET A 128 -8.03 10.61 -4.12
CA MET A 128 -9.22 10.65 -4.98
C MET A 128 -9.12 9.64 -6.11
N GLU A 129 -7.98 9.60 -6.80
CA GLU A 129 -7.75 8.64 -7.88
C GLU A 129 -7.87 7.20 -7.40
N LEU A 130 -7.25 6.89 -6.26
CA LEU A 130 -7.32 5.57 -5.65
C LEU A 130 -8.76 5.16 -5.31
N VAL A 131 -9.52 6.03 -4.64
CA VAL A 131 -10.91 5.71 -4.27
C VAL A 131 -11.75 5.46 -5.52
N MET A 132 -11.60 6.28 -6.57
CA MET A 132 -12.33 6.06 -7.83
C MET A 132 -11.96 4.75 -8.53
N GLU A 133 -10.72 4.29 -8.40
CA GLU A 133 -10.29 3.01 -8.98
C GLU A 133 -10.85 1.80 -8.21
N LEU A 134 -11.06 1.96 -6.89
CA LEU A 134 -11.50 0.87 -6.02
C LEU A 134 -13.02 0.79 -5.76
N THR A 135 -13.80 1.82 -6.13
CA THR A 135 -15.27 1.91 -5.89
C THR A 135 -16.06 2.09 -7.17
#